data_AF-A0A3M1FVX5-F1
#
_entry.id   AF-A0A3M1FVX5-F1
#
_cell.length_a   1.000
_cell.length_b   1.000
_cell.length_c   1.000
_cell.angle_alpha   90.00
_cell.angle_beta   90.00
_cell.angle_gamma   90.00
#
_symmetry.space_group_name_H-M   'P 1'
#
loop_
_entity.id
_entity.type
_entity.pdbx_description
1 polymer ?
#
loop_
_entity_poly.entity_id
_entity_poly.type
_entity_poly.pdbx_seq_one_letter_code
_entity_poly.pdbx_strand_id
1 'polypeptide(L)' 'QPAFSGMGYKEGSMPAAERAAKRVMSLPMHPYLQEHEMQRIVEQVRTALQVAE' A
#
# COMPACT_ATOMS: atom_id res chain seq x y z
N GLN A 1 2.76 10.23 12.49
CA GLN A 1 2.33 9.36 13.60
C GLN A 1 2.36 10.17 14.90
N PRO A 2 1.21 10.57 15.46
CA PRO A 2 1.15 11.43 16.64
C PRO A 2 1.91 10.89 17.86
N ALA A 3 1.98 9.56 18.01
CA ALA A 3 2.69 8.88 19.08
C ALA A 3 4.20 9.20 19.15
N PHE A 4 4.82 9.64 18.04
CA PHE A 4 6.26 9.95 17.98
C PHE A 4 6.55 11.47 17.88
N SER A 5 5.54 12.32 18.09
CA SER A 5 5.67 13.79 17.92
C SER A 5 6.73 14.43 18.83
N GLY A 6 6.94 13.88 20.03
CA GLY A 6 7.96 14.36 20.98
C GLY A 6 9.40 13.96 20.67
N MET A 7 9.65 13.14 19.64
CA MET A 7 10.98 12.61 19.34
C MET A 7 11.79 13.46 18.33
N GLY A 8 11.20 14.56 17.83
CA GLY A 8 11.91 15.50 16.96
C GLY A 8 12.19 15.04 15.52
N TYR A 9 11.68 13.87 15.11
CA TYR A 9 11.79 13.40 13.73
C TYR A 9 11.03 14.29 12.75
N LYS A 10 11.60 14.45 11.56
CA LYS A 10 11.04 15.24 10.44
C LYS A 10 11.02 14.40 9.16
N GLU A 11 10.31 14.85 8.14
CA GLU A 11 10.42 14.24 6.82
C GLU A 11 11.88 14.21 6.35
N GLY A 12 12.31 13.09 5.75
CA GLY A 12 13.69 12.79 5.42
C GLY A 12 14.49 12.13 6.54
N SER A 13 13.94 12.02 7.77
CA SER A 13 14.63 11.34 8.88
C SER A 13 14.71 9.83 8.66
N MET A 14 13.75 9.25 7.93
CA MET A 14 13.70 7.82 7.63
C MET A 14 13.38 7.55 6.14
N PRO A 15 14.29 7.87 5.20
CA PRO A 15 13.98 7.92 3.77
C PRO A 15 13.45 6.60 3.20
N ALA A 16 13.97 5.45 3.66
CA ALA A 16 13.49 4.15 3.21
C ALA A 16 12.06 3.86 3.68
N ALA A 17 11.77 4.13 4.96
CA ALA A 17 10.45 3.93 5.54
C ALA A 17 9.42 4.89 4.92
N GLU A 18 9.79 6.15 4.72
CA GLU A 18 8.94 7.17 4.09
C GLU A 18 8.59 6.80 2.63
N ARG A 19 9.58 6.34 1.85
CA ARG A 19 9.32 5.86 0.48
C ARG A 19 8.37 4.66 0.47
N ALA A 20 8.57 3.71 1.38
CA ALA A 20 7.68 2.55 1.49
C ALA A 20 6.25 2.99 1.85
N ALA A 21 6.09 3.84 2.87
CA ALA A 21 4.79 4.33 3.32
C ALA A 21 4.01 5.10 2.24
N LYS A 22 4.72 5.79 1.32
CA LYS A 22 4.10 6.54 0.21
C LYS A 22 3.69 5.67 -0.98
N ARG A 23 4.22 4.46 -1.12
CA ARG A 23 4.12 3.67 -2.36
C ARG A 23 3.48 2.30 -2.18
N VAL A 24 3.64 1.68 -1.01
CA VAL A 24 3.12 0.34 -0.75
C VAL A 24 1.61 0.39 -0.54
N MET A 25 0.91 -0.52 -1.19
CA MET A 25 -0.50 -0.80 -0.98
C MET A 25 -0.65 -2.30 -0.70
N SER A 26 -1.39 -2.65 0.34
CA SER A 26 -1.67 -4.04 0.68
C SER A 26 -2.93 -4.52 -0.04
N LEU A 27 -2.85 -5.67 -0.69
CA LEU A 27 -4.01 -6.36 -1.26
C LEU A 27 -4.56 -7.40 -0.28
N PRO A 28 -5.86 -7.77 -0.36
CA PRO A 28 -6.43 -8.86 0.43
C PRO A 28 -5.65 -10.17 0.21
N MET A 29 -5.15 -10.77 1.30
CA MET A 29 -4.30 -11.98 1.30
C MET A 29 -4.59 -12.87 2.52
N HIS A 30 -5.87 -13.06 2.87
CA HIS A 30 -6.27 -13.89 4.01
C HIS A 30 -6.64 -15.33 3.58
N PRO A 31 -6.59 -16.33 4.49
CA PRO A 31 -6.81 -17.75 4.14
C PRO A 31 -8.19 -18.06 3.56
N TYR A 32 -9.19 -17.22 3.84
CA TYR A 32 -10.57 -17.42 3.38
C TYR A 32 -10.87 -16.78 2.02
N LEU A 33 -9.87 -16.20 1.35
CA LEU A 33 -10.04 -15.53 0.06
C LEU A 33 -10.34 -16.59 -1.00
N GLN A 34 -11.51 -16.47 -1.63
CA GLN A 34 -11.93 -17.40 -2.67
C GLN A 34 -11.25 -17.05 -4.00
N GLU A 35 -11.08 -18.05 -4.86
CA GLU A 35 -10.42 -17.87 -6.16
C GLU A 35 -11.09 -16.77 -7.00
N HIS A 36 -12.43 -16.72 -7.04
CA HIS A 36 -13.15 -15.70 -7.79
C HIS A 36 -12.93 -14.26 -7.24
N GLU A 37 -12.74 -14.12 -5.93
CA GLU A 37 -12.41 -12.83 -5.31
C GLU A 37 -10.99 -12.40 -5.68
N MET A 38 -10.05 -13.35 -5.71
CA MET A 38 -8.67 -13.13 -6.14
C MET A 38 -8.61 -12.68 -7.61
N GLN A 39 -9.34 -13.36 -8.50
CA GLN A 39 -9.42 -12.98 -9.92
C GLN A 39 -9.98 -11.57 -10.09
N ARG A 40 -11.02 -11.22 -9.33
CA ARG A 40 -11.58 -9.87 -9.33
C ARG A 40 -10.54 -8.84 -8.86
N ILE A 41 -9.79 -9.10 -7.79
CA ILE A 41 -8.71 -8.21 -7.32
C ILE A 41 -7.67 -7.99 -8.43
N VAL A 42 -7.22 -9.07 -9.07
CA VAL A 42 -6.22 -9.01 -10.15
C VAL A 42 -6.74 -8.18 -11.33
N GLU A 43 -7.98 -8.41 -11.76
CA GLU A 43 -8.60 -7.66 -12.86
C GLU A 43 -8.70 -6.17 -12.52
N GLN A 44 -9.19 -5.83 -11.34
CA GLN A 44 -9.35 -4.44 -10.93
C GLN A 44 -7.99 -3.72 -10.80
N VAL A 45 -6.95 -4.39 -10.31
CA VAL A 45 -5.60 -3.83 -10.25
C VAL A 45 -5.05 -3.60 -11.66
N ARG A 46 -5.24 -4.54 -12.60
CA ARG A 46 -4.83 -4.36 -14.00
C ARG A 46 -5.55 -3.18 -14.64
N THR A 47 -6.87 -3.10 -14.49
CA THR A 47 -7.68 -2.00 -15.02
C THR A 47 -7.24 -0.66 -14.45
N ALA A 48 -7.01 -0.56 -13.14
CA ALA A 48 -6.56 0.68 -12.49
C ALA A 48 -5.20 1.18 -13.03
N LEU A 49 -4.34 0.27 -13.50
CA LEU A 49 -3.05 0.61 -14.12
C LEU A 49 -3.16 0.94 -15.61
N GLN A 50 -4.19 0.45 -16.31
CA GLN A 50 -4.42 0.73 -17.73
C GLN A 50 -5.03 2.11 -18.01
N VAL A 51 -5.69 2.73 -17.02
CA VAL A 51 -6.23 4.11 -17.15
C VAL A 51 -5.12 5.17 -16.99
N ALA A 52 -3.87 4.76 -16.74
CA ALA A 52 -2.72 5.64 -16.64
C ALA A 52 -1.99 5.78 -17.98
N GLU A 53 -2.66 6.31 -19.00
CA GLU A 53 -2.05 6.95 -20.17
C GLU A 53 -2.58 8.38 -20.33
#